data_AF-A0ABD0S1I3-F1
#
_entry.id   AF-A0ABD0S1I3-F1
#
_cell.length_a   1.000
_cell.length_b   1.000
_cell.length_c   1.000
_cell.angle_alpha   90.00
_cell.angle_beta   90.00
_cell.angle_gamma   90.00
#
_symmetry.space_group_name_H-M   'P 1'
#
loop_
_entity.id
_entity.type
_entity.pdbx_description
1 polymer ?
#
loop_
_entity_poly.entity_id
_entity_poly.type
_entity_poly.pdbx_seq_one_letter_code
_entity_poly.pdbx_strand_id
1 'polypeptide(L)' 'FKAHHALHQVMEDNRDSLILIFLQDVTDYNLNRSLHLRRGMLRPRCVLYWPLHRERIPAFHQKLRSALASTNKVN' A
#
# COMPACT_ATOMS: atom_id res chain seq x y z
N PHE A 1 -12.49 -8.98 -18.27
CA PHE A 1 -13.18 -9.42 -17.03
C PHE A 1 -12.32 -10.30 -16.12
N LYS A 2 -11.68 -11.40 -16.57
CA LYS A 2 -10.88 -12.28 -15.69
C LYS A 2 -9.65 -11.63 -15.01
N ALA A 3 -8.96 -10.71 -15.68
CA ALA A 3 -7.77 -10.05 -15.12
C ALA A 3 -8.08 -9.13 -13.92
N HIS A 4 -9.23 -8.44 -13.94
CA HIS A 4 -9.64 -7.56 -12.84
C HIS A 4 -10.01 -8.37 -11.59
N HIS A 5 -10.74 -9.48 -11.76
CA HIS A 5 -11.03 -10.41 -10.67
C HIS A 5 -9.77 -11.08 -10.11
N ALA A 6 -8.83 -11.49 -10.97
CA ALA A 6 -7.56 -12.07 -10.53
C ALA A 6 -6.72 -11.06 -9.73
N LEU A 7 -6.68 -9.80 -10.15
CA LEU A 7 -6.02 -8.74 -9.40
C LEU A 7 -6.66 -8.55 -8.02
N HIS A 8 -7.99 -8.48 -7.96
CA HIS A 8 -8.69 -8.36 -6.68
C HIS A 8 -8.44 -9.54 -5.75
N GLN A 9 -8.53 -10.79 -6.25
CA GLN A 9 -8.24 -11.96 -5.43
C GLN A 9 -6.79 -11.96 -4.92
N VAL A 10 -5.81 -11.63 -5.78
CA VAL A 10 -4.41 -11.54 -5.37
C VAL A 10 -4.21 -10.47 -4.29
N MET A 11 -4.89 -9.33 -4.40
CA MET A 11 -4.84 -8.27 -3.40
C MET A 11 -5.51 -8.67 -2.09
N GLU A 12 -6.61 -9.43 -2.13
CA GLU A 12 -7.30 -9.92 -0.95
C GLU A 12 -6.55 -11.06 -0.23
N ASP A 13 -5.97 -11.98 -1.00
CA ASP A 13 -5.25 -13.15 -0.50
C ASP A 13 -3.86 -12.77 0.04
N ASN A 14 -3.25 -11.68 -0.45
CA ASN A 14 -1.90 -11.25 -0.07
C ASN A 14 -1.87 -9.88 0.61
N ARG A 15 -2.92 -9.48 1.34
CA ARG A 15 -3.01 -8.16 2.02
C ARG A 15 -1.78 -7.83 2.88
N ASP A 16 -1.23 -8.82 3.57
CA ASP A 16 -0.03 -8.67 4.40
C ASP A 16 1.27 -8.37 3.63
N SER A 17 1.24 -8.55 2.31
CA SER A 17 2.37 -8.41 1.39
C SER A 17 2.28 -7.17 0.49
N LEU A 18 1.25 -6.34 0.67
CA LEU A 18 1.03 -5.16 -0.16
C LEU A 18 1.69 -3.93 0.45
N ILE A 19 2.28 -3.09 -0.40
CA ILE A 19 2.73 -1.73 -0.07
C ILE A 19 1.93 -0.76 -0.95
N LEU A 20 1.21 0.17 -0.32
CA LEU A 20 0.51 1.25 -1.02
C LEU A 20 1.32 2.53 -0.95
N ILE A 21 1.52 3.16 -2.11
CA ILE A 21 2.18 4.47 -2.23
C ILE A 21 1.15 5.46 -2.76
N PHE A 22 0.78 6.44 -1.94
CA PHE A 22 -0.13 7.53 -2.30
C PHE A 22 0.68 8.70 -2.86
N LEU A 23 0.62 8.92 -4.17
CA LEU A 23 1.21 10.10 -4.82
C LEU A 23 0.43 11.39 -4.54
N GLN A 24 -0.84 11.22 -4.18
CA GLN A 24 -1.77 12.29 -3.82
C GLN A 24 -2.72 11.76 -2.74
N ASP A 25 -3.43 12.66 -2.06
CA ASP A 25 -4.45 12.27 -1.12
C ASP A 25 -5.62 11.58 -1.82
N VAL A 26 -5.92 10.36 -1.37
CA VAL A 26 -7.05 9.55 -1.83
C VAL A 26 -7.92 9.26 -0.62
N THR A 27 -9.24 9.38 -0.76
CA THR A 27 -10.16 9.04 0.33
C THR A 27 -10.30 7.52 0.48
N ASP A 28 -10.60 7.05 1.69
CA ASP A 28 -10.83 5.63 1.93
C ASP A 28 -12.03 5.09 1.12
N TYR A 29 -13.03 5.94 0.85
CA TYR A 29 -14.15 5.61 -0.03
C TYR A 29 -13.68 5.28 -1.45
N ASN A 30 -12.84 6.14 -2.04
CA ASN A 30 -12.32 5.92 -3.39
C ASN A 30 -11.38 4.71 -3.44
N LEU A 31 -10.57 4.52 -2.39
CA LEU A 31 -9.69 3.36 -2.26
C LEU A 31 -10.49 2.04 -2.22
N ASN A 32 -11.54 2.00 -1.40
CA ASN A 32 -12.40 0.83 -1.27
C ASN A 32 -13.19 0.56 -2.56
N ARG A 33 -13.76 1.59 -3.18
CA ARG A 33 -14.50 1.44 -4.44
C ARG A 33 -13.64 0.93 -5.60
N SER A 34 -12.36 1.29 -5.63
CA SER A 34 -11.47 0.96 -6.74
C SER A 34 -10.69 -0.33 -6.52
N LEU A 35 -10.26 -0.59 -5.27
CA LEU A 35 -9.35 -1.70 -4.94
C LEU A 35 -9.96 -2.70 -3.95
N HIS A 36 -11.17 -2.46 -3.43
CA HIS A 36 -11.78 -3.23 -2.33
C HIS A 36 -10.90 -3.28 -1.07
N LEU A 37 -10.02 -2.29 -0.90
CA LEU A 37 -9.11 -2.17 0.25
C LEU A 37 -9.50 -1.00 1.15
N ARG A 38 -9.27 -1.16 2.46
CA ARG A 38 -9.27 -0.06 3.44
C ARG A 38 -7.84 0.10 3.96
N ARG A 39 -7.40 1.33 4.22
CA ARG A 39 -6.03 1.58 4.73
C ARG A 39 -5.71 0.80 5.99
N GLY A 40 -6.68 0.68 6.91
CA GLY A 40 -6.53 -0.09 8.16
C GLY A 40 -6.36 -1.60 7.98
N MET A 41 -6.53 -2.13 6.77
CA MET A 41 -6.27 -3.55 6.46
C MET A 41 -4.78 -3.82 6.16
N LEU A 42 -3.98 -2.77 5.96
CA LEU A 42 -2.56 -2.87 5.69
C LEU A 42 -1.77 -2.56 6.95
N ARG A 43 -0.58 -3.16 7.05
CA ARG A 43 0.37 -2.81 8.10
C ARG A 43 0.70 -1.31 7.97
N PRO A 44 0.72 -0.52 9.06
CA PRO A 44 0.96 0.93 8.97
C PRO A 44 2.23 1.31 8.21
N ARG A 45 3.31 0.49 8.36
CA ARG A 45 4.57 0.67 7.64
C ARG A 45 4.50 0.48 6.12
N CYS A 46 3.45 -0.19 5.64
CA CYS A 46 3.21 -0.48 4.22
C CYS A 46 2.29 0.56 3.56
N VAL A 47 1.84 1.58 4.31
CA VAL A 47 1.08 2.71 3.77
C VAL A 47 2.02 3.92 3.73
N LEU A 48 2.43 4.30 2.52
CA LEU A 48 3.41 5.36 2.28
C LEU A 48 2.77 6.50 1.51
N TYR A 49 3.18 7.73 1.81
CA TYR A 49 2.72 8.94 1.15
C TYR A 49 3.90 9.63 0.51
N TRP A 50 3.74 10.03 -0.75
CA TRP A 50 4.75 10.80 -1.45
C TRP A 50 4.94 12.15 -0.74
N PRO A 51 6.18 12.55 -0.44
CA PRO A 51 6.41 13.79 0.26
C PRO A 51 6.07 14.99 -0.63
N LEU A 52 5.34 15.95 -0.07
CA LEU A 52 5.07 17.24 -0.73
C LEU A 52 6.33 18.10 -0.88
N HIS A 53 7.29 17.92 0.03
CA HIS A 53 8.54 18.68 0.05
C HIS A 53 9.75 17.81 -0.26
N ARG A 54 10.64 18.29 -1.15
CA ARG A 54 11.74 17.50 -1.72
C ARG A 54 12.75 17.05 -0.67
N GLU A 55 12.96 17.83 0.38
CA GLU A 55 13.84 17.50 1.50
C GLU A 55 13.40 16.25 2.27
N ARG A 56 12.13 15.83 2.14
CA ARG A 56 11.60 14.61 2.77
C ARG A 56 11.74 13.36 1.88
N ILE A 57 12.22 13.48 0.65
CA ILE A 57 12.44 12.33 -0.27
C ILE A 57 13.37 11.27 0.35
N PRO A 58 14.51 11.62 0.98
CA PRO A 58 15.37 10.63 1.61
C PRO A 58 14.65 9.83 2.71
N ALA A 59 13.81 10.49 3.52
CA ALA A 59 13.01 9.85 4.55
C ALA A 59 11.93 8.94 3.95
N PHE A 60 11.29 9.35 2.85
CA PHE A 60 10.38 8.49 2.09
C PHE A 60 11.09 7.22 1.58
N HIS A 61 12.29 7.36 0.99
CA HIS A 61 13.08 6.21 0.53
C HIS A 61 13.45 5.27 1.68
N GLN A 62 13.75 5.80 2.86
CA GLN A 62 14.04 4.98 4.04
C GLN A 62 12.80 4.18 4.46
N LYS A 63 11.63 4.83 4.55
CA LYS A 63 10.36 4.14 4.85
C LYS A 63 10.04 3.07 3.82
N LEU A 64 10.27 3.36 2.53
CA LEU A 64 10.07 2.40 1.45
C LEU A 64 10.99 1.18 1.59
N ARG A 65 12.28 1.38 1.86
CA ARG A 65 13.21 0.27 2.13
C ARG A 65 12.78 -0.57 3.33
N SER A 66 12.32 0.06 4.41
CA SER A 66 11.81 -0.67 5.59
C SER A 66 10.54 -1.46 5.29
N ALA A 67 9.63 -0.91 4.47
CA ALA A 67 8.44 -1.62 4.02
C ALA A 67 8.82 -2.83 3.14
N LEU A 68 9.75 -2.66 2.19
CA LEU A 68 10.23 -3.73 1.31
C LEU A 68 11.02 -4.82 2.05
N ALA A 69 11.77 -4.45 3.09
CA ALA A 69 12.49 -5.40 3.94
C ALA A 69 11.56 -6.15 4.91
N SER A 70 10.27 -5.80 4.95
CA SER A 70 9.31 -6.49 5.80
C SER A 70 9.02 -7.88 5.25
N THR A 71 9.08 -8.88 6.13
CA THR A 71 8.78 -10.26 5.77
C THR A 71 7.26 -10.50 5.74
N ASN A 72 6.83 -11.25 4.74
CA ASN A 72 5.45 -11.74 4.59
C ASN A 72 5.18 -13.01 5.42
N LYS A 73 6.16 -13.51 6.19
CA LYS A 73 5.94 -14.63 7.10
C LYS A 73 4.89 -14.23 8.13
N VAL A 74 3.76 -14.93 8.09
CA VAL A 74 2.79 -15.00 9.17
C VAL A 74 3.42 -15.92 10.21
N ASN A 75 3.64 -15.41 11.43
CA ASN A 75 4.05 -16.26 12.56
C ASN A 75 2.87 -17.14 12.98
#